data_AF-A0A662YF60-F1
#
_entry.id   AF-A0A662YF60-F1
#
_cell.length_a   1.000
_cell.length_b   1.000
_cell.length_c   1.000
_cell.angle_alpha   90.00
_cell.angle_beta   90.00
_cell.angle_gamma   90.00
#
_symmetry.space_group_name_H-M   'P 1'
#
loop_
_entity.id
_entity.type
_entity.pdbx_description
1 polymer ?
#
loop_
_entity_poly.entity_id
_entity_poly.type
_entity_poly.pdbx_seq_one_letter_code
_entity_poly.pdbx_strand_id
1 'polypeptide(L)'
;MRVVPNRPTVTNISYLCNRLRGGQQFDSRMLGGSAMRWLRRQRRVLALGGGAFAHQGAVATRPALQDVSRLWLQPQRRSFAMPAAILSQMDLLSTRYDELSAELSQYVALHVHCIPMQAAYAAASDAFMASRFTSLNDGSFSSEKITNLSIEMADLEPKVMAVRELREQQAAVAELEELIADQSASDDADAHELRHMAEDERRERQEEIVRLETEVTRLMLPRDAADDKSSILEIRAGTGGDEACLFAADILKMYQKVALLKGWKFEILSLSETDLGGCKECVCSLTGRGAYGRMKFESGVHRVQRVPVNDVRVHTSAVSVVVLPEAEELEVELDAKDLRIDVFRASGAGGQHVNTTESAVRITHLPTGLVAAVQDERSQHQNKAKALKILRARVFDGMRRQRDAERHSLRSSQIGSGDRSERVRTYNFPQSRVSDHRVNVTVFGIERMLNGDLLDEIVDALVVDEQNRLLEQLE
;
A
#
# COMPACT_ATOMS: atom_id res chain seq x y z
N MET A 1 3.19 -44.26 -2.34
CA MET A 1 4.61 -44.08 -2.01
C MET A 1 5.41 -43.72 -3.26
N ARG A 2 5.73 -42.45 -3.45
CA ARG A 2 6.79 -41.98 -4.36
C ARG A 2 7.65 -41.01 -3.57
N VAL A 3 8.91 -41.39 -3.36
CA VAL A 3 9.91 -40.65 -2.58
C VAL A 3 10.49 -39.55 -3.48
N VAL A 4 10.38 -38.29 -3.04
CA VAL A 4 11.00 -37.13 -3.67
C VAL A 4 12.47 -37.07 -3.22
N PRO A 5 13.48 -36.93 -4.13
CA PRO A 5 14.87 -36.80 -3.72
C PRO A 5 15.19 -35.35 -3.27
N ASN A 6 15.82 -35.25 -2.09
CA ASN A 6 16.19 -34.03 -1.37
C ASN A 6 17.02 -33.02 -2.18
N ARG A 7 16.69 -31.72 -2.05
CA ARG A 7 17.56 -30.59 -2.39
C ARG A 7 18.74 -30.52 -1.41
N PRO A 8 19.97 -30.19 -1.84
CA PRO A 8 21.09 -30.04 -0.90
C PRO A 8 20.91 -28.78 -0.05
N THR A 9 21.11 -28.91 1.26
CA THR A 9 21.08 -27.82 2.24
C THR A 9 22.32 -26.91 2.11
N VAL A 10 22.16 -25.65 2.51
CA VAL A 10 23.13 -24.53 2.44
C VAL A 10 24.52 -24.90 3.00
N THR A 11 24.57 -25.85 3.95
CA THR A 11 25.78 -26.37 4.58
C THR A 11 26.76 -27.00 3.57
N ASN A 12 26.27 -27.67 2.52
CA ASN A 12 27.12 -28.31 1.50
C ASN A 12 27.82 -27.28 0.57
N ILE A 13 27.20 -26.13 0.35
CA ILE A 13 27.75 -25.06 -0.52
C ILE A 13 28.87 -24.31 0.22
N SER A 14 28.69 -24.07 1.51
CA SER A 14 29.71 -23.45 2.37
C SER A 14 30.95 -24.34 2.52
N TYR A 15 30.75 -25.65 2.66
CA TYR A 15 31.86 -26.62 2.74
C TYR A 15 32.68 -26.68 1.44
N LEU A 16 32.01 -26.65 0.27
CA LEU A 16 32.66 -26.60 -1.05
C LEU A 16 33.45 -25.30 -1.28
N CYS A 17 32.90 -24.15 -0.85
CA CYS A 17 33.57 -22.86 -0.97
C CYS A 17 34.81 -22.75 -0.06
N ASN A 18 34.78 -23.36 1.13
CA ASN A 18 35.93 -23.35 2.05
C ASN A 18 37.07 -24.25 1.56
N ARG A 19 36.78 -25.38 0.90
CA ARG A 19 37.81 -26.25 0.32
C ARG A 19 38.51 -25.65 -0.89
N LEU A 20 37.78 -24.90 -1.73
CA LEU A 20 38.35 -24.20 -2.89
C LEU A 20 39.26 -23.02 -2.50
N ARG A 21 39.01 -22.36 -1.35
CA ARG A 21 39.92 -21.34 -0.80
C ARG A 21 41.24 -21.94 -0.27
N GLY A 22 41.26 -23.23 0.06
CA GLY A 22 42.42 -23.93 0.64
C GLY A 22 43.43 -24.49 -0.36
N GLY A 23 43.25 -24.29 -1.67
CA GLY A 23 44.28 -24.57 -2.69
C GLY A 23 44.60 -26.05 -2.97
N GLN A 24 43.73 -27.01 -2.63
CA GLN A 24 43.90 -28.41 -3.05
C GLN A 24 43.20 -28.71 -4.40
N GLN A 25 43.85 -29.50 -5.26
CA GLN A 25 43.29 -29.94 -6.56
C GLN A 25 42.06 -30.82 -6.36
N PHE A 26 41.00 -30.56 -7.14
CA PHE A 26 39.71 -31.22 -7.06
C PHE A 26 39.53 -32.22 -8.20
N ASP A 27 39.26 -33.51 -7.89
CA ASP A 27 38.95 -34.52 -8.90
C ASP A 27 37.47 -34.49 -9.29
N SER A 28 37.21 -34.09 -10.53
CA SER A 28 35.87 -33.85 -11.09
C SER A 28 34.97 -35.09 -11.20
N ARG A 29 35.49 -36.30 -10.94
CA ARG A 29 34.75 -37.57 -11.03
C ARG A 29 33.76 -37.81 -9.88
N MET A 30 33.78 -37.01 -8.81
CA MET A 30 32.91 -37.17 -7.64
C MET A 30 31.62 -36.33 -7.65
N LEU A 31 31.35 -35.55 -8.71
CA LEU A 31 30.17 -34.67 -8.77
C LEU A 31 29.04 -35.29 -9.61
N GLY A 32 27.89 -35.53 -8.97
CA GLY A 32 26.66 -35.95 -9.65
C GLY A 32 26.14 -34.92 -10.67
N GLY A 33 25.41 -35.37 -11.68
CA GLY A 33 25.06 -34.60 -12.89
C GLY A 33 24.30 -33.28 -12.70
N SER A 34 23.75 -33.01 -11.52
CA SER A 34 23.10 -31.73 -11.20
C SER A 34 24.11 -30.62 -10.85
N ALA A 35 25.23 -30.95 -10.19
CA ALA A 35 26.29 -29.98 -9.87
C ALA A 35 27.06 -29.53 -11.11
N MET A 36 27.29 -30.46 -12.05
CA MET A 36 27.92 -30.13 -13.34
C MET A 36 27.04 -29.22 -14.21
N ARG A 37 25.71 -29.38 -14.15
CA ARG A 37 24.77 -28.50 -14.87
C ARG A 37 24.76 -27.08 -14.30
N TRP A 38 24.85 -26.92 -12.98
CA TRP A 38 24.96 -25.61 -12.34
C TRP A 38 26.27 -24.90 -12.72
N LEU A 39 27.41 -25.60 -12.69
CA LEU A 39 28.72 -25.06 -13.10
C LEU A 39 28.75 -24.63 -14.59
N ARG A 40 28.13 -25.42 -15.49
CA ARG A 40 28.02 -25.05 -16.91
C ARG A 40 27.13 -23.82 -17.14
N ARG A 41 26.11 -23.62 -16.31
CA ARG A 41 25.22 -22.44 -16.38
C ARG A 41 25.96 -21.16 -15.96
N GLN A 42 26.75 -21.23 -14.90
CA GLN A 42 27.57 -20.11 -14.43
C GLN A 42 28.66 -19.70 -15.45
N ARG A 43 29.24 -20.67 -16.15
CA ARG A 43 30.24 -20.41 -17.20
C ARG A 43 29.66 -19.71 -18.44
N ARG A 44 28.36 -19.90 -18.74
CA ARG A 44 27.64 -19.17 -19.80
C ARG A 44 27.34 -17.73 -19.44
N VAL A 45 27.03 -17.45 -18.16
CA VAL A 45 26.77 -16.09 -17.67
C VAL A 45 28.03 -15.22 -17.70
N LEU A 46 29.22 -15.82 -17.49
CA LEU A 46 30.50 -15.12 -17.57
C LEU A 46 31.04 -14.92 -18.99
N ALA A 47 30.53 -15.63 -20.00
CA ALA A 47 30.99 -15.52 -21.39
C ALA A 47 30.24 -14.45 -22.21
N LEU A 48 29.14 -13.89 -21.69
CA LEU A 48 28.34 -12.85 -22.35
C LEU A 48 28.82 -11.42 -22.05
N GLY A 49 29.88 -11.25 -21.24
CA GLY A 49 30.43 -9.94 -20.86
C GLY A 49 31.83 -9.63 -21.41
N GLY A 50 32.35 -10.41 -22.36
CA GLY A 50 33.72 -10.29 -22.88
C GLY A 50 33.75 -10.13 -24.40
N GLY A 51 33.14 -9.08 -24.93
CA GLY A 51 33.09 -8.77 -26.36
C GLY A 51 33.75 -7.44 -26.69
N ALA A 52 35.00 -7.24 -26.30
CA ALA A 52 35.89 -6.20 -26.80
C ALA A 52 37.32 -6.63 -26.48
N PHE A 53 38.27 -6.38 -27.38
CA PHE A 53 39.68 -6.81 -27.38
C PHE A 53 39.97 -8.19 -27.98
N ALA A 54 40.00 -8.21 -29.31
CA ALA A 54 40.86 -9.13 -30.05
C ALA A 54 41.66 -8.32 -31.08
N HIS A 55 42.88 -7.90 -30.70
CA HIS A 55 43.96 -7.66 -31.66
C HIS A 55 45.33 -7.69 -30.96
N GLN A 56 46.23 -8.47 -31.57
CA GLN A 56 47.69 -8.50 -31.43
C GLN A 56 48.32 -9.23 -30.24
N GLY A 57 48.91 -10.40 -30.54
CA GLY A 57 50.36 -10.54 -30.52
C GLY A 57 51.08 -10.77 -29.18
N ALA A 58 51.21 -12.05 -28.82
CA ALA A 58 52.43 -12.73 -28.38
C ALA A 58 53.21 -12.34 -27.09
N VAL A 59 53.75 -13.41 -26.50
CA VAL A 59 54.93 -13.55 -25.62
C VAL A 59 54.70 -13.52 -24.09
N ALA A 60 55.23 -14.59 -23.50
CA ALA A 60 55.21 -14.95 -22.09
C ALA A 60 55.97 -13.97 -21.19
N THR A 61 55.54 -13.85 -19.93
CA THR A 61 56.31 -14.23 -18.72
C THR A 61 55.49 -13.91 -17.46
N ARG A 62 55.42 -14.86 -16.52
CA ARG A 62 55.09 -14.59 -15.10
C ARG A 62 56.36 -14.02 -14.46
N PRO A 63 56.30 -12.98 -13.62
CA PRO A 63 56.19 -13.27 -12.19
C PRO A 63 55.44 -12.21 -11.34
N ALA A 64 55.35 -12.51 -10.04
CA ALA A 64 55.00 -11.65 -8.89
C ALA A 64 53.52 -11.45 -8.54
N LEU A 65 52.96 -12.47 -7.87
CA LEU A 65 51.81 -12.42 -6.97
C LEU A 65 52.14 -11.58 -5.70
N GLN A 66 52.28 -10.26 -5.82
CA GLN A 66 52.40 -9.38 -4.63
C GLN A 66 51.48 -8.16 -4.60
N ASP A 67 50.67 -7.88 -5.63
CA ASP A 67 49.80 -6.69 -5.67
C ASP A 67 48.28 -6.96 -5.65
N VAL A 68 47.84 -8.16 -5.24
CA VAL A 68 46.40 -8.48 -5.20
C VAL A 68 45.70 -7.87 -3.98
N SER A 69 46.44 -7.49 -2.93
CA SER A 69 45.85 -6.93 -1.69
C SER A 69 45.47 -5.44 -1.80
N ARG A 70 45.96 -4.70 -2.80
CA ARG A 70 45.61 -3.29 -2.99
C ARG A 70 44.36 -3.06 -3.85
N LEU A 71 43.95 -4.04 -4.65
CA LEU A 71 42.74 -3.96 -5.49
C LEU A 71 41.43 -4.22 -4.73
N TRP A 72 41.49 -4.72 -3.48
CA TRP A 72 40.31 -5.05 -2.68
C TRP A 72 39.88 -3.97 -1.68
N LEU A 73 40.62 -2.86 -1.56
CA LEU A 73 40.40 -1.81 -0.55
C LEU A 73 39.89 -0.47 -1.12
N GLN A 74 39.45 -0.43 -2.39
CA GLN A 74 38.68 0.72 -2.88
C GLN A 74 37.18 0.41 -2.76
N PRO A 75 36.38 1.29 -2.13
CA PRO A 75 34.94 1.18 -2.20
C PRO A 75 34.53 1.50 -3.64
N GLN A 76 34.42 0.48 -4.48
CA GLN A 76 33.76 0.65 -5.76
C GLN A 76 32.28 0.92 -5.49
N ARG A 77 31.90 2.21 -5.54
CA ARG A 77 30.53 2.60 -5.86
C ARG A 77 30.23 2.07 -7.25
N ARG A 78 29.79 0.81 -7.33
CA ARG A 78 29.16 0.27 -8.54
C ARG A 78 27.78 0.90 -8.62
N SER A 79 27.66 1.99 -9.37
CA SER A 79 26.37 2.39 -9.94
C SER A 79 25.90 1.23 -10.81
N PHE A 80 24.97 0.43 -10.31
CA PHE A 80 24.22 -0.50 -11.16
C PHE A 80 23.39 0.36 -12.10
N ALA A 81 23.87 0.56 -13.33
CA ALA A 81 23.03 1.08 -14.39
C ALA A 81 21.91 0.06 -14.62
N MET A 82 20.65 0.49 -14.48
CA MET A 82 19.49 -0.34 -14.79
C MET A 82 19.60 -0.82 -16.25
N PRO A 83 19.29 -2.09 -16.56
CA PRO A 83 19.29 -2.59 -17.94
C PRO A 83 18.41 -1.70 -18.83
N ALA A 84 18.87 -1.37 -20.04
CA ALA A 84 18.17 -0.48 -20.98
C ALA A 84 16.71 -0.89 -21.28
N ALA A 85 16.39 -2.18 -21.16
CA ALA A 85 15.02 -2.68 -21.28
C ALA A 85 14.09 -2.21 -20.15
N ILE A 86 14.60 -2.08 -18.92
CA ILE A 86 13.85 -1.53 -17.79
C ILE A 86 13.63 -0.04 -18.02
N LEU A 87 14.66 0.72 -18.40
CA LEU A 87 14.52 2.15 -18.74
C LEU A 87 13.49 2.38 -19.86
N SER A 88 13.51 1.55 -20.91
CA SER A 88 12.52 1.63 -21.99
C SER A 88 11.10 1.29 -21.54
N GLN A 89 10.91 0.29 -20.67
CA GLN A 89 9.60 -0.01 -20.09
C GLN A 89 9.10 1.12 -19.19
N MET A 90 10.01 1.83 -18.53
CA MET A 90 9.66 2.94 -17.64
C MET A 90 9.28 4.20 -18.41
N ASP A 91 9.98 4.51 -19.49
CA ASP A 91 9.59 5.59 -20.40
C ASP A 91 8.22 5.29 -21.02
N LEU A 92 7.94 4.04 -21.38
CA LEU A 92 6.63 3.61 -21.88
C LEU A 92 5.51 3.75 -20.83
N LEU A 93 5.76 3.34 -19.58
CA LEU A 93 4.78 3.49 -18.49
C LEU A 93 4.53 4.96 -18.18
N SER A 94 5.59 5.78 -18.12
CA SER A 94 5.47 7.23 -17.91
C SER A 94 4.66 7.89 -19.02
N THR A 95 4.97 7.57 -20.28
CA THR A 95 4.28 8.16 -21.44
C THR A 95 2.80 7.76 -21.44
N ARG A 96 2.49 6.48 -21.17
CA ARG A 96 1.11 6.01 -21.10
C ARG A 96 0.35 6.65 -19.93
N TYR A 97 0.99 6.85 -18.78
CA TYR A 97 0.40 7.61 -17.69
C TYR A 97 0.07 9.04 -18.11
N ASP A 98 1.00 9.73 -18.79
CA ASP A 98 0.81 11.11 -19.26
C ASP A 98 -0.36 11.22 -20.23
N GLU A 99 -0.50 10.27 -21.16
CA GLU A 99 -1.63 10.18 -22.09
C GLU A 99 -2.97 10.02 -21.34
N LEU A 100 -3.04 9.05 -20.43
CA LEU A 100 -4.26 8.78 -19.64
C LEU A 100 -4.64 9.97 -18.75
N SER A 101 -3.66 10.59 -18.10
CA SER A 101 -3.84 11.75 -17.24
C SER A 101 -4.34 12.97 -18.03
N ALA A 102 -3.76 13.23 -19.20
CA ALA A 102 -4.17 14.32 -20.07
C ALA A 102 -5.62 14.15 -20.58
N GLU A 103 -6.00 12.95 -20.99
CA GLU A 103 -7.36 12.65 -21.46
C GLU A 103 -8.42 12.90 -20.39
N LEU A 104 -8.15 12.46 -19.15
CA LEU A 104 -9.02 12.70 -18.01
C LEU A 104 -9.09 14.18 -17.65
N SER A 105 -7.94 14.87 -17.63
CA SER A 105 -7.87 16.30 -17.31
C SER A 105 -8.69 17.13 -18.28
N GLN A 106 -8.63 16.81 -19.57
CA GLN A 106 -9.44 17.45 -20.60
C GLN A 106 -10.94 17.20 -20.38
N TYR A 107 -11.33 15.97 -19.99
CA TYR A 107 -12.73 15.64 -19.71
C TYR A 107 -13.28 16.44 -18.51
N VAL A 108 -12.54 16.44 -17.40
CA VAL A 108 -12.93 17.16 -16.16
C VAL A 108 -13.08 18.66 -16.42
N ALA A 109 -12.18 19.25 -17.20
CA ALA A 109 -12.24 20.68 -17.54
C ALA A 109 -13.48 21.07 -18.36
N LEU A 110 -14.00 20.16 -19.20
CA LEU A 110 -15.10 20.44 -20.13
C LEU A 110 -16.49 20.08 -19.58
N HIS A 111 -16.61 19.05 -18.72
CA HIS A 111 -17.91 18.43 -18.43
C HIS A 111 -18.32 18.47 -16.95
N VAL A 112 -17.39 18.64 -16.01
CA VAL A 112 -17.72 18.69 -14.58
C VAL A 112 -18.17 20.12 -14.23
N HIS A 113 -19.47 20.37 -14.19
CA HIS A 113 -20.04 21.68 -13.82
C HIS A 113 -19.89 22.01 -12.31
N CYS A 114 -19.47 21.02 -11.52
CA CYS A 114 -19.20 21.12 -10.10
C CYS A 114 -17.78 21.68 -9.87
N ILE A 115 -17.71 22.99 -9.60
CA ILE A 115 -16.46 23.73 -9.28
C ILE A 115 -15.58 23.01 -8.23
N PRO A 116 -16.10 22.41 -7.13
CA PRO A 116 -15.25 21.71 -6.18
C PRO A 116 -14.68 20.38 -6.71
N MET A 117 -15.38 19.66 -7.60
CA MET A 117 -14.84 18.44 -8.23
C MET A 117 -13.75 18.78 -9.26
N GLN A 118 -13.90 19.87 -10.02
CA GLN A 118 -12.84 20.41 -10.88
C GLN A 118 -11.62 20.86 -10.07
N ALA A 119 -11.83 21.59 -8.97
CA ALA A 119 -10.76 22.06 -8.10
C ALA A 119 -10.06 20.93 -7.34
N ALA A 120 -10.79 19.90 -6.89
CA ALA A 120 -10.21 18.73 -6.23
C ALA A 120 -9.37 17.90 -7.19
N TYR A 121 -9.85 17.68 -8.42
CA TYR A 121 -9.08 16.99 -9.45
C TYR A 121 -7.86 17.80 -9.90
N ALA A 122 -8.02 19.11 -10.14
CA ALA A 122 -6.92 20.00 -10.49
C ALA A 122 -5.88 20.11 -9.36
N ALA A 123 -6.30 20.21 -8.09
CA ALA A 123 -5.38 20.25 -6.96
C ALA A 123 -4.66 18.90 -6.74
N ALA A 124 -5.35 17.77 -6.93
CA ALA A 124 -4.74 16.45 -6.88
C ALA A 124 -3.74 16.26 -8.05
N SER A 125 -4.11 16.69 -9.26
CA SER A 125 -3.26 16.72 -10.45
C SER A 125 -2.03 17.62 -10.25
N ASP A 126 -2.20 18.84 -9.76
CA ASP A 126 -1.13 19.84 -9.63
C ASP A 126 -0.17 19.52 -8.50
N ALA A 127 -0.66 19.10 -7.33
CA ALA A 127 0.19 18.64 -6.22
C ALA A 127 1.02 17.42 -6.64
N PHE A 128 0.43 16.55 -7.47
CA PHE A 128 1.07 15.37 -8.00
C PHE A 128 2.09 15.68 -9.11
N MET A 129 1.75 16.53 -10.07
CA MET A 129 2.66 17.01 -11.12
C MET A 129 3.83 17.81 -10.54
N ALA A 130 3.61 18.57 -9.46
CA ALA A 130 4.66 19.27 -8.73
C ALA A 130 5.61 18.30 -8.00
N SER A 131 5.10 17.25 -7.37
CA SER A 131 5.90 16.14 -6.77
C SER A 131 6.70 15.37 -7.84
N ARG A 132 6.14 15.26 -9.05
CA ARG A 132 6.76 14.57 -10.18
C ARG A 132 7.86 15.40 -10.86
N PHE A 133 7.67 16.71 -11.04
CA PHE A 133 8.67 17.57 -11.69
C PHE A 133 9.96 17.70 -10.86
N THR A 134 9.86 17.71 -9.54
CA THR A 134 11.03 17.65 -8.65
C THR A 134 11.74 16.29 -8.68
N SER A 135 11.04 15.20 -9.02
CA SER A 135 11.58 13.83 -8.94
C SER A 135 12.05 13.23 -10.27
N LEU A 136 11.65 13.80 -11.42
CA LEU A 136 12.13 13.45 -12.76
C LEU A 136 13.58 13.94 -13.02
N ASN A 137 14.05 14.92 -12.27
CA ASN A 137 15.33 15.57 -12.53
C ASN A 137 16.57 14.80 -12.02
N ASP A 138 16.37 13.71 -11.25
CA ASP A 138 17.46 12.96 -10.61
C ASP A 138 17.95 11.73 -11.40
N GLY A 139 17.32 11.37 -12.52
CA GLY A 139 17.77 10.30 -13.42
C GLY A 139 17.85 8.88 -12.80
N SER A 140 17.53 8.72 -11.52
CA SER A 140 17.46 7.44 -10.83
C SER A 140 16.01 7.12 -10.49
N PHE A 141 15.42 6.23 -11.28
CA PHE A 141 14.15 5.65 -10.92
C PHE A 141 14.37 4.41 -10.04
N SER A 142 13.89 4.45 -8.80
CA SER A 142 13.94 3.32 -7.87
C SER A 142 12.86 2.28 -8.20
N SER A 143 13.06 1.03 -7.76
CA SER A 143 12.06 -0.05 -7.95
C SER A 143 10.70 0.30 -7.34
N GLU A 144 10.68 1.06 -6.25
CA GLU A 144 9.47 1.54 -5.58
C GLU A 144 8.69 2.56 -6.42
N LYS A 145 9.38 3.41 -7.20
CA LYS A 145 8.72 4.35 -8.11
C LYS A 145 7.96 3.63 -9.22
N ILE A 146 8.52 2.54 -9.76
CA ILE A 146 7.87 1.73 -10.80
C ILE A 146 6.60 1.09 -10.27
N THR A 147 6.65 0.54 -9.07
CA THR A 147 5.48 -0.09 -8.45
C THR A 147 4.39 0.94 -8.20
N ASN A 148 4.74 2.14 -7.71
CA ASN A 148 3.77 3.20 -7.46
C ASN A 148 3.11 3.69 -8.76
N LEU A 149 3.90 3.97 -9.80
CA LEU A 149 3.36 4.35 -11.12
C LEU A 149 2.44 3.26 -11.70
N SER A 150 2.81 1.99 -11.54
CA SER A 150 1.97 0.89 -12.00
C SER A 150 0.64 0.80 -11.23
N ILE A 151 0.66 1.10 -9.94
CA ILE A 151 -0.53 1.14 -9.09
C ILE A 151 -1.45 2.29 -9.51
N GLU A 152 -0.88 3.47 -9.75
CA GLU A 152 -1.61 4.67 -10.18
C GLU A 152 -2.22 4.51 -11.57
N MET A 153 -1.46 3.96 -12.53
CA MET A 153 -2.00 3.64 -13.86
C MET A 153 -3.19 2.69 -13.77
N ALA A 154 -3.14 1.69 -12.89
CA ALA A 154 -4.24 0.76 -12.68
C ALA A 154 -5.49 1.44 -12.07
N ASP A 155 -5.35 2.60 -11.41
CA ASP A 155 -6.49 3.40 -10.93
C ASP A 155 -7.03 4.36 -12.01
N LEU A 156 -6.16 4.90 -12.86
CA LEU A 156 -6.55 5.81 -13.95
C LEU A 156 -7.20 5.10 -15.14
N GLU A 157 -6.74 3.90 -15.49
CA GLU A 157 -7.24 3.14 -16.64
C GLU A 157 -8.76 2.94 -16.65
N PRO A 158 -9.43 2.47 -15.56
CA PRO A 158 -10.89 2.33 -15.56
C PRO A 158 -11.61 3.67 -15.70
N LYS A 159 -11.06 4.77 -15.14
CA LYS A 159 -11.63 6.12 -15.27
C LYS A 159 -11.60 6.59 -16.72
N VAL A 160 -10.47 6.39 -17.40
CA VAL A 160 -10.31 6.77 -18.81
C VAL A 160 -11.22 5.94 -19.70
N MET A 161 -11.30 4.62 -19.46
CA MET A 161 -12.16 3.74 -20.24
C MET A 161 -13.63 4.15 -20.15
N ALA A 162 -14.14 4.43 -18.95
CA ALA A 162 -15.52 4.90 -18.76
C ALA A 162 -15.78 6.24 -19.47
N VAL A 163 -14.82 7.16 -19.43
CA VAL A 163 -14.91 8.45 -20.14
C VAL A 163 -14.91 8.26 -21.67
N ARG A 164 -14.08 7.35 -22.18
CA ARG A 164 -14.03 7.04 -23.62
C ARG A 164 -15.35 6.44 -24.10
N GLU A 165 -15.89 5.48 -23.36
CA GLU A 165 -17.18 4.86 -23.66
C GLU A 165 -18.31 5.90 -23.66
N LEU A 166 -18.35 6.78 -22.66
CA LEU A 166 -19.31 7.88 -22.62
C LEU A 166 -19.20 8.80 -23.86
N ARG A 167 -17.98 9.18 -24.25
CA ARG A 167 -17.75 10.01 -25.46
C ARG A 167 -18.19 9.30 -26.73
N GLU A 168 -17.98 7.98 -26.80
CA GLU A 168 -18.37 7.17 -27.96
C GLU A 168 -19.90 7.13 -28.09
N GLN A 169 -20.63 6.98 -26.97
CA GLN A 169 -22.09 7.06 -26.97
C GLN A 169 -22.61 8.46 -27.32
N GLN A 170 -21.97 9.52 -26.79
CA GLN A 170 -22.32 10.90 -27.13
C GLN A 170 -22.10 11.20 -28.63
N ALA A 171 -21.00 10.71 -29.21
CA ALA A 171 -20.74 10.83 -30.65
C ALA A 171 -21.79 10.07 -31.48
N ALA A 172 -22.13 8.84 -31.09
CA ALA A 172 -23.17 8.06 -31.77
C ALA A 172 -24.55 8.76 -31.71
N VAL A 173 -24.90 9.39 -30.60
CA VAL A 173 -26.14 10.20 -30.50
C VAL A 173 -26.09 11.40 -31.43
N ALA A 174 -24.96 12.10 -31.54
CA ALA A 174 -24.81 13.22 -32.47
C ALA A 174 -24.96 12.78 -33.93
N GLU A 175 -24.38 11.65 -34.32
CA GLU A 175 -24.55 11.07 -35.66
C GLU A 175 -26.01 10.70 -35.95
N LEU A 176 -26.72 10.14 -34.96
CA LEU A 176 -28.16 9.85 -35.08
C LEU A 176 -28.99 11.12 -35.21
N GLU A 177 -28.63 12.21 -34.50
CA GLU A 177 -29.29 13.51 -34.63
C GLU A 177 -29.11 14.13 -36.02
N GLU A 178 -27.91 14.03 -36.60
CA GLU A 178 -27.64 14.44 -37.99
C GLU A 178 -28.47 13.61 -38.98
N LEU A 179 -28.54 12.29 -38.80
CA LEU A 179 -29.33 11.41 -39.66
C LEU A 179 -30.83 11.74 -39.58
N ILE A 180 -31.35 11.99 -38.37
CA ILE A 180 -32.75 12.41 -38.17
C ILE A 180 -33.00 13.75 -38.87
N ALA A 181 -32.07 14.71 -38.76
CA ALA A 181 -32.18 16.01 -39.42
C ALA A 181 -32.15 15.92 -40.95
N ASP A 182 -31.28 15.08 -41.53
CA ASP A 182 -31.18 14.89 -42.98
C ASP A 182 -32.43 14.22 -43.55
N GLN A 183 -32.97 13.21 -42.85
CA GLN A 183 -34.22 12.57 -43.25
C GLN A 183 -35.45 13.46 -43.01
N SER A 184 -35.31 14.56 -42.25
CA SER A 184 -36.39 15.53 -41.98
C SER A 184 -36.88 16.30 -43.20
N ALA A 185 -36.07 16.36 -44.26
CA ALA A 185 -36.40 17.07 -45.49
C ALA A 185 -37.13 16.22 -46.54
N SER A 186 -37.24 14.91 -46.35
CA SER A 186 -37.95 13.99 -47.27
C SER A 186 -39.25 13.47 -46.66
N ASP A 187 -40.32 13.44 -47.45
CA ASP A 187 -41.65 12.93 -47.09
C ASP A 187 -41.88 11.48 -47.60
N ASP A 188 -40.82 10.80 -48.04
CA ASP A 188 -40.92 9.42 -48.51
C ASP A 188 -41.16 8.43 -47.36
N ALA A 189 -41.96 7.39 -47.60
CA ALA A 189 -42.31 6.39 -46.57
C ALA A 189 -41.07 5.70 -45.97
N ASP A 190 -40.06 5.42 -46.79
CA ASP A 190 -38.79 4.82 -46.36
C ASP A 190 -37.98 5.77 -45.45
N ALA A 191 -38.04 7.09 -45.71
CA ALA A 191 -37.38 8.10 -44.87
C ALA A 191 -38.06 8.22 -43.50
N HIS A 192 -39.38 8.04 -43.45
CA HIS A 192 -40.14 8.01 -42.19
C HIS A 192 -39.80 6.78 -41.35
N GLU A 193 -39.69 5.58 -41.96
CA GLU A 193 -39.26 4.37 -41.25
C GLU A 193 -37.83 4.49 -40.71
N LEU A 194 -36.88 4.99 -41.52
CA LEU A 194 -35.50 5.20 -41.10
C LEU A 194 -35.41 6.19 -39.93
N ARG A 195 -36.17 7.28 -39.97
CA ARG A 195 -36.22 8.27 -38.88
C ARG A 195 -36.75 7.67 -37.59
N HIS A 196 -37.83 6.90 -37.65
CA HIS A 196 -38.40 6.26 -36.46
C HIS A 196 -37.40 5.29 -35.82
N MET A 197 -36.69 4.50 -36.63
CA MET A 197 -35.64 3.60 -36.11
C MET A 197 -34.50 4.37 -35.44
N ALA A 198 -34.07 5.48 -36.03
CA ALA A 198 -33.02 6.33 -35.47
C ALA A 198 -33.45 7.04 -34.17
N GLU A 199 -34.72 7.46 -34.07
CA GLU A 199 -35.28 8.06 -32.86
C GLU A 199 -35.35 7.07 -31.69
N ASP A 200 -35.76 5.82 -31.97
CA ASP A 200 -35.77 4.75 -30.98
C ASP A 200 -34.36 4.41 -30.49
N GLU A 201 -33.40 4.24 -31.41
CA GLU A 201 -32.00 4.00 -31.05
C GLU A 201 -31.42 5.17 -30.25
N ARG A 202 -31.68 6.41 -30.67
CA ARG A 202 -31.24 7.61 -29.92
C ARG A 202 -31.76 7.60 -28.49
N ARG A 203 -33.03 7.21 -28.26
CA ARG A 203 -33.60 7.14 -26.91
C ARG A 203 -32.85 6.12 -26.04
N GLU A 204 -32.61 4.91 -26.56
CA GLU A 204 -31.87 3.87 -25.83
C GLU A 204 -30.44 4.34 -25.49
N ARG A 205 -29.76 4.97 -26.44
CA ARG A 205 -28.41 5.54 -26.24
C ARG A 205 -28.41 6.71 -25.27
N GLN A 206 -29.47 7.51 -25.22
CA GLN A 206 -29.57 8.61 -24.26
C GLN A 206 -29.75 8.09 -22.82
N GLU A 207 -30.51 7.01 -22.64
CA GLU A 207 -30.63 6.33 -21.33
C GLU A 207 -29.29 5.72 -20.90
N GLU A 208 -28.53 5.17 -21.86
CA GLU A 208 -27.17 4.68 -21.65
C GLU A 208 -26.21 5.78 -21.20
N ILE A 209 -26.24 6.95 -21.87
CA ILE A 209 -25.42 8.12 -21.53
C ILE A 209 -25.66 8.54 -20.08
N VAL A 210 -26.92 8.65 -19.64
CA VAL A 210 -27.25 9.05 -18.26
C VAL A 210 -26.68 8.06 -17.24
N ARG A 211 -26.70 6.76 -17.56
CA ARG A 211 -26.09 5.72 -16.72
C ARG A 211 -24.57 5.87 -16.67
N LEU A 212 -23.92 6.03 -17.82
CA LEU A 212 -22.46 6.20 -17.94
C LEU A 212 -21.99 7.50 -17.27
N GLU A 213 -22.74 8.59 -17.38
CA GLU A 213 -22.45 9.85 -16.67
C GLU A 213 -22.44 9.65 -15.16
N THR A 214 -23.42 8.90 -14.63
CA THR A 214 -23.48 8.56 -13.22
C THR A 214 -22.28 7.70 -12.80
N GLU A 215 -21.91 6.71 -13.62
CA GLU A 215 -20.77 5.84 -13.36
C GLU A 215 -19.43 6.61 -13.38
N VAL A 216 -19.20 7.43 -14.41
CA VAL A 216 -18.03 8.30 -14.52
C VAL A 216 -17.95 9.23 -13.30
N THR A 217 -19.06 9.85 -12.91
CA THR A 217 -19.11 10.74 -11.73
C THR A 217 -18.70 10.00 -10.45
N ARG A 218 -19.19 8.77 -10.25
CA ARG A 218 -18.79 7.92 -9.10
C ARG A 218 -17.31 7.56 -9.15
N LEU A 219 -16.75 7.27 -10.33
CA LEU A 219 -15.33 6.95 -10.50
C LEU A 219 -14.42 8.16 -10.23
N MET A 220 -14.90 9.39 -10.45
CA MET A 220 -14.15 10.62 -10.20
C MET A 220 -14.17 11.06 -8.73
N LEU A 221 -14.93 10.39 -7.86
CA LEU A 221 -14.94 10.72 -6.44
C LEU A 221 -13.53 10.58 -5.83
N PRO A 222 -13.11 11.54 -4.97
CA PRO A 222 -11.81 11.47 -4.32
C PRO A 222 -11.75 10.24 -3.43
N ARG A 223 -10.73 9.39 -3.65
CA ARG A 223 -10.43 8.24 -2.81
C ARG A 223 -9.44 8.62 -1.72
N ASP A 224 -9.56 7.98 -0.56
CA ASP A 224 -8.56 8.13 0.50
C ASP A 224 -7.29 7.35 0.10
N ALA A 225 -6.12 7.97 0.24
CA ALA A 225 -4.83 7.31 0.04
C ALA A 225 -4.63 6.10 0.97
N ALA A 226 -5.35 6.05 2.09
CA ALA A 226 -5.34 4.89 2.99
C ALA A 226 -6.11 3.68 2.44
N ASP A 227 -7.08 3.86 1.53
CA ASP A 227 -7.98 2.78 1.07
C ASP A 227 -7.22 1.62 0.40
N ASP A 228 -6.12 1.92 -0.31
CA ASP A 228 -5.29 0.92 -0.96
C ASP A 228 -4.33 0.17 -0.01
N LYS A 229 -4.16 0.67 1.22
CA LYS A 229 -3.19 0.12 2.17
C LYS A 229 -3.67 -1.20 2.78
N SER A 230 -2.71 -1.92 3.34
CA SER A 230 -2.97 -3.06 4.23
C SER A 230 -3.61 -2.58 5.53
N SER A 231 -4.24 -3.48 6.27
CA SER A 231 -5.02 -3.12 7.47
C SER A 231 -4.66 -3.95 8.69
N ILE A 232 -4.71 -3.30 9.86
CA ILE A 232 -4.64 -3.93 11.17
C ILE A 232 -6.06 -3.96 11.75
N LEU A 233 -6.49 -5.15 12.13
CA LEU A 233 -7.75 -5.41 12.81
C LEU A 233 -7.50 -5.61 14.30
N GLU A 234 -8.22 -4.87 15.14
CA GLU A 234 -8.29 -5.14 16.58
C GLU A 234 -9.72 -5.60 16.91
N ILE A 235 -9.86 -6.81 17.45
CA ILE A 235 -11.15 -7.38 17.85
C ILE A 235 -11.13 -7.52 19.37
N ARG A 236 -12.10 -6.92 20.05
CA ARG A 236 -12.21 -6.92 21.51
C ARG A 236 -13.59 -7.36 21.97
N ALA A 237 -13.63 -8.29 22.92
CA ALA A 237 -14.86 -8.67 23.59
C ALA A 237 -15.43 -7.49 24.40
N GLY A 238 -16.71 -7.16 24.18
CA GLY A 238 -17.44 -6.14 24.91
C GLY A 238 -18.36 -6.73 25.96
N THR A 239 -19.58 -6.19 26.06
CA THR A 239 -20.61 -6.68 26.99
C THR A 239 -21.03 -8.12 26.65
N GLY A 240 -21.05 -9.01 27.64
CA GLY A 240 -21.47 -10.42 27.48
C GLY A 240 -20.52 -11.46 28.05
N GLY A 241 -19.39 -11.05 28.64
CA GLY A 241 -18.47 -11.95 29.35
C GLY A 241 -17.90 -13.03 28.43
N ASP A 242 -17.96 -14.29 28.86
CA ASP A 242 -17.46 -15.44 28.11
C ASP A 242 -18.12 -15.58 26.74
N GLU A 243 -19.41 -15.26 26.63
CA GLU A 243 -20.15 -15.33 25.37
C GLU A 243 -19.66 -14.28 24.36
N ALA A 244 -19.31 -13.08 24.83
CA ALA A 244 -18.68 -12.07 23.98
C ALA A 244 -17.30 -12.53 23.48
N CYS A 245 -16.54 -13.26 24.31
CA CYS A 245 -15.25 -13.82 23.92
C CYS A 245 -15.39 -14.93 22.85
N LEU A 246 -16.41 -15.78 22.98
CA LEU A 246 -16.72 -16.79 21.97
C LEU A 246 -17.14 -16.13 20.64
N PHE A 247 -17.99 -15.11 20.70
CA PHE A 247 -18.41 -14.38 19.51
C PHE A 247 -17.25 -13.62 18.84
N ALA A 248 -16.33 -13.06 19.62
CA ALA A 248 -15.11 -12.44 19.09
C ALA A 248 -14.26 -13.46 18.30
N ALA A 249 -14.17 -14.70 18.77
CA ALA A 249 -13.49 -15.77 18.06
C ALA A 249 -14.21 -16.18 16.76
N ASP A 250 -15.54 -16.12 16.72
CA ASP A 250 -16.32 -16.37 15.51
C ASP A 250 -16.08 -15.28 14.45
N ILE A 251 -16.06 -14.01 14.87
CA ILE A 251 -15.74 -12.87 13.99
C ILE A 251 -14.30 -12.97 13.47
N LEU A 252 -13.34 -13.36 14.33
CA LEU A 252 -11.96 -13.61 13.91
C LEU A 252 -11.88 -14.68 12.80
N LYS A 253 -12.57 -15.81 12.98
CA LYS A 253 -12.63 -16.89 11.97
C LYS A 253 -13.30 -16.43 10.69
N MET A 254 -14.35 -15.60 10.78
CA MET A 254 -15.01 -15.00 9.63
C MET A 254 -14.02 -14.15 8.83
N TYR A 255 -13.28 -13.24 9.48
CA TYR A 255 -12.30 -12.40 8.78
C TYR A 255 -11.12 -13.18 8.20
N GLN A 256 -10.68 -14.27 8.85
CA GLN A 256 -9.70 -15.20 8.28
C GLN A 256 -10.16 -15.80 6.95
N LYS A 257 -11.43 -16.22 6.87
CA LYS A 257 -12.01 -16.77 5.63
C LYS A 257 -12.19 -15.70 4.56
N VAL A 258 -12.64 -14.50 4.93
CA VAL A 258 -12.74 -13.36 4.02
C VAL A 258 -11.37 -13.04 3.40
N ALA A 259 -10.32 -13.00 4.22
CA ALA A 259 -8.96 -12.81 3.74
C ALA A 259 -8.54 -13.88 2.72
N LEU A 260 -8.86 -15.16 3.00
CA LEU A 260 -8.59 -16.25 2.09
C LEU A 260 -9.33 -16.11 0.75
N LEU A 261 -10.62 -15.75 0.79
CA LEU A 261 -11.44 -15.54 -0.41
C LEU A 261 -10.93 -14.38 -1.27
N LYS A 262 -10.42 -13.32 -0.64
CA LYS A 262 -9.85 -12.14 -1.31
C LYS A 262 -8.38 -12.31 -1.70
N GLY A 263 -7.74 -13.42 -1.33
CA GLY A 263 -6.31 -13.65 -1.56
C GLY A 263 -5.38 -12.76 -0.72
N TRP A 264 -5.88 -12.19 0.37
CA TRP A 264 -5.09 -11.42 1.33
C TRP A 264 -4.34 -12.36 2.29
N LYS A 265 -3.14 -11.94 2.70
CA LYS A 265 -2.39 -12.65 3.73
C LYS A 265 -2.92 -12.25 5.11
N PHE A 266 -3.38 -13.23 5.88
CA PHE A 266 -3.86 -13.04 7.25
C PHE A 266 -2.79 -13.49 8.25
N GLU A 267 -2.43 -12.63 9.20
CA GLU A 267 -1.42 -12.92 10.23
C GLU A 267 -1.91 -12.48 11.62
N ILE A 268 -1.86 -13.35 12.62
CA ILE A 268 -2.23 -13.00 13.99
C ILE A 268 -0.98 -12.42 14.67
N LEU A 269 -1.07 -11.16 15.12
CA LEU A 269 0.03 -10.46 15.80
C LEU A 269 -0.01 -10.68 17.31
N SER A 270 -1.21 -10.66 17.89
CA SER A 270 -1.44 -10.87 19.33
C SER A 270 -2.79 -11.52 19.53
N LEU A 271 -2.87 -12.48 20.43
CA LEU A 271 -4.10 -13.18 20.77
C LEU A 271 -4.16 -13.44 22.27
N SER A 272 -5.22 -12.96 22.91
CA SER A 272 -5.54 -13.24 24.31
C SER A 272 -6.71 -14.21 24.37
N GLU A 273 -6.41 -15.50 24.51
CA GLU A 273 -7.39 -16.58 24.57
C GLU A 273 -8.01 -16.72 25.96
N THR A 274 -9.21 -17.30 26.01
CA THR A 274 -9.88 -17.72 27.25
C THR A 274 -9.96 -19.25 27.30
N ASP A 275 -10.09 -19.81 28.51
CA ASP A 275 -10.13 -21.27 28.73
C ASP A 275 -11.27 -21.98 27.99
N LEU A 276 -12.33 -21.23 27.63
CA LEU A 276 -13.49 -21.71 26.89
C LEU A 276 -13.29 -21.69 25.35
N GLY A 277 -12.09 -21.33 24.86
CA GLY A 277 -11.79 -21.26 23.43
C GLY A 277 -12.28 -19.98 22.74
N GLY A 278 -12.59 -18.93 23.51
CA GLY A 278 -12.87 -17.60 23.00
C GLY A 278 -11.62 -16.71 22.97
N CYS A 279 -11.77 -15.48 22.48
CA CYS A 279 -10.72 -14.46 22.56
C CYS A 279 -11.24 -13.19 23.25
N LYS A 280 -10.46 -12.68 24.21
CA LYS A 280 -10.75 -11.39 24.85
C LYS A 280 -10.31 -10.23 23.97
N GLU A 281 -9.11 -10.36 23.38
CA GLU A 281 -8.50 -9.40 22.47
C GLU A 281 -7.70 -10.15 21.37
N CYS A 282 -7.94 -9.85 20.08
CA CYS A 282 -7.03 -10.21 18.96
C CYS A 282 -6.55 -8.92 18.31
N VAL A 283 -5.26 -8.90 17.96
CA VAL A 283 -4.71 -7.99 16.98
C VAL A 283 -4.21 -8.83 15.82
N CYS A 284 -4.70 -8.53 14.63
CA CYS A 284 -4.49 -9.36 13.47
C CYS A 284 -4.20 -8.44 12.25
N SER A 285 -3.24 -8.80 11.40
CA SER A 285 -2.82 -8.06 10.21
C SER A 285 -3.38 -8.70 8.93
N LEU A 286 -3.87 -7.85 8.03
CA LEU A 286 -4.34 -8.19 6.69
C LEU A 286 -3.43 -7.49 5.68
N THR A 287 -2.55 -8.26 5.04
CA THR A 287 -1.66 -7.75 4.00
C THR A 287 -2.24 -8.02 2.62
N GLY A 288 -2.56 -6.95 1.89
CA GLY A 288 -3.12 -7.01 0.55
C GLY A 288 -3.52 -5.62 0.06
N ARG A 289 -3.55 -5.42 -1.27
CA ARG A 289 -4.04 -4.17 -1.88
C ARG A 289 -5.53 -4.02 -1.58
N GLY A 290 -5.93 -2.83 -1.14
CA GLY A 290 -7.34 -2.51 -0.89
C GLY A 290 -7.93 -3.17 0.37
N ALA A 291 -7.09 -3.77 1.23
CA ALA A 291 -7.57 -4.44 2.43
C ALA A 291 -8.22 -3.44 3.39
N TYR A 292 -7.58 -2.29 3.62
CA TYR A 292 -8.14 -1.25 4.48
C TYR A 292 -9.44 -0.67 3.91
N GLY A 293 -9.47 -0.28 2.63
CA GLY A 293 -10.64 0.36 2.03
C GLY A 293 -11.91 -0.49 2.06
N ARG A 294 -11.78 -1.82 2.03
CA ARG A 294 -12.90 -2.75 2.21
C ARG A 294 -13.22 -2.99 3.69
N MET A 295 -12.21 -3.17 4.52
CA MET A 295 -12.41 -3.52 5.93
C MET A 295 -12.76 -2.33 6.82
N LYS A 296 -12.54 -1.07 6.39
CA LYS A 296 -12.87 0.13 7.18
C LYS A 296 -14.33 0.15 7.63
N PHE A 297 -15.24 -0.41 6.82
CA PHE A 297 -16.66 -0.52 7.14
C PHE A 297 -16.99 -1.52 8.25
N GLU A 298 -16.04 -2.36 8.64
CA GLU A 298 -16.16 -3.26 9.79
C GLU A 298 -15.91 -2.55 11.13
N SER A 299 -15.43 -1.30 11.12
CA SER A 299 -15.20 -0.59 12.38
C SER A 299 -16.51 -0.32 13.13
N GLY A 300 -16.54 -0.64 14.42
CA GLY A 300 -17.66 -0.36 15.33
C GLY A 300 -18.06 -1.55 16.19
N VAL A 301 -19.26 -1.50 16.76
CA VAL A 301 -19.78 -2.54 17.67
C VAL A 301 -20.67 -3.54 16.92
N HIS A 302 -20.27 -4.80 16.94
CA HIS A 302 -20.99 -5.95 16.41
C HIS A 302 -21.77 -6.63 17.54
N ARG A 303 -23.10 -6.62 17.42
CA ARG A 303 -23.99 -7.20 18.42
C ARG A 303 -24.45 -8.59 18.00
N VAL A 304 -24.43 -9.55 18.92
CA VAL A 304 -24.95 -10.90 18.70
C VAL A 304 -26.15 -11.18 19.60
N GLN A 305 -27.16 -11.85 19.05
CA GLN A 305 -28.29 -12.39 19.77
C GLN A 305 -28.38 -13.89 19.49
N ARG A 306 -27.97 -14.70 20.48
CA ARG A 306 -28.02 -16.16 20.40
C ARG A 306 -28.18 -16.80 21.77
N VAL A 307 -28.48 -18.09 21.79
CA VAL A 307 -28.42 -18.89 23.01
C VAL A 307 -26.94 -19.24 23.25
N PRO A 308 -26.32 -18.77 24.35
CA PRO A 308 -24.95 -19.11 24.70
C PRO A 308 -24.77 -20.61 24.87
N VAL A 309 -23.54 -21.10 24.77
CA VAL A 309 -23.23 -22.52 25.05
C VAL A 309 -23.60 -22.90 26.49
N ASN A 310 -23.49 -21.96 27.43
CA ASN A 310 -23.69 -22.18 28.85
C ASN A 310 -25.10 -21.83 29.37
N ASP A 311 -26.06 -21.47 28.49
CA ASP A 311 -27.41 -21.06 28.89
C ASP A 311 -28.48 -21.64 27.94
N VAL A 312 -29.75 -21.57 28.33
CA VAL A 312 -30.92 -21.98 27.53
C VAL A 312 -31.67 -20.77 26.96
N ARG A 313 -31.44 -19.57 27.51
CA ARG A 313 -32.10 -18.33 27.08
C ARG A 313 -31.25 -17.55 26.07
N VAL A 314 -31.91 -16.82 25.16
CA VAL A 314 -31.24 -15.90 24.23
C VAL A 314 -30.62 -14.74 25.01
N HIS A 315 -29.30 -14.60 24.91
CA HIS A 315 -28.55 -13.47 25.44
C HIS A 315 -28.18 -12.50 24.33
N THR A 316 -27.91 -11.25 24.71
CA THR A 316 -27.41 -10.23 23.80
C THR A 316 -26.02 -9.84 24.25
N SER A 317 -25.02 -10.09 23.40
CA SER A 317 -23.61 -9.78 23.63
C SER A 317 -23.09 -8.83 22.54
N ALA A 318 -21.94 -8.22 22.77
CA ALA A 318 -21.32 -7.27 21.86
C ALA A 318 -19.80 -7.46 21.76
N VAL A 319 -19.25 -7.18 20.59
CA VAL A 319 -17.82 -7.19 20.27
C VAL A 319 -17.49 -5.89 19.56
N SER A 320 -16.38 -5.27 19.91
CA SER A 320 -15.87 -4.08 19.22
C SER A 320 -14.80 -4.51 18.21
N VAL A 321 -14.90 -3.98 17.00
CA VAL A 321 -13.93 -4.17 15.93
C VAL A 321 -13.38 -2.79 15.57
N VAL A 322 -12.06 -2.67 15.50
CA VAL A 322 -11.36 -1.48 15.05
C VAL A 322 -10.53 -1.84 13.84
N VAL A 323 -10.56 -0.98 12.83
CA VAL A 323 -9.78 -1.17 11.60
C VAL A 323 -8.89 0.05 11.41
N LEU A 324 -7.59 -0.20 11.37
CA LEU A 324 -6.56 0.82 11.22
C LEU A 324 -5.75 0.54 9.94
N PRO A 325 -5.35 1.56 9.18
CA PRO A 325 -4.43 1.35 8.08
C PRO A 325 -3.05 0.98 8.63
N GLU A 326 -2.34 0.11 7.92
CA GLU A 326 -0.95 -0.21 8.25
C GLU A 326 -0.07 1.03 8.03
N ALA A 327 0.70 1.39 9.05
CA ALA A 327 1.56 2.57 9.03
C ALA A 327 2.96 2.21 8.54
N GLU A 328 3.53 3.07 7.70
CA GLU A 328 4.93 2.98 7.27
C GLU A 328 5.87 3.32 8.44
N GLU A 329 6.99 2.59 8.53
CA GLU A 329 8.03 2.85 9.52
C GLU A 329 8.61 4.26 9.34
N LEU A 330 8.74 4.98 10.47
CA LEU A 330 9.35 6.30 10.49
C LEU A 330 10.88 6.17 10.40
N GLU A 331 11.44 6.50 9.24
CA GLU A 331 12.87 6.80 9.15
C GLU A 331 13.08 8.30 9.39
N VAL A 332 13.77 8.64 10.48
CA VAL A 332 14.05 10.04 10.84
C VAL A 332 15.41 10.42 10.26
N GLU A 333 15.37 11.02 9.08
CA GLU A 333 16.51 11.73 8.52
C GLU A 333 16.54 13.16 9.06
N LEU A 334 17.71 13.58 9.57
CA LEU A 334 17.93 14.94 10.03
C LEU A 334 18.75 15.68 8.99
N ASP A 335 18.12 16.65 8.33
CA ASP A 335 18.81 17.50 7.37
C ASP A 335 19.79 18.45 8.08
N ALA A 336 20.99 18.57 7.52
CA ALA A 336 22.02 19.44 8.08
C ALA A 336 21.63 20.92 8.09
N LYS A 337 20.70 21.33 7.21
CA LYS A 337 20.19 22.71 7.09
C LYS A 337 19.31 23.10 8.29
N ASP A 338 18.66 22.12 8.92
CA ASP A 338 17.71 22.33 10.01
C ASP A 338 18.35 22.28 11.40
N LEU A 339 19.69 22.14 11.44
CA LEU A 339 20.46 21.98 12.66
C LEU A 339 21.29 23.22 12.93
N ARG A 340 21.00 23.92 14.03
CA ARG A 340 21.89 24.94 14.58
C ARG A 340 22.88 24.30 15.54
N ILE A 341 24.17 24.44 15.28
CA ILE A 341 25.24 23.85 16.08
C ILE A 341 25.98 24.97 16.80
N ASP A 342 25.80 25.03 18.11
CA ASP A 342 26.45 25.98 19.01
C ASP A 342 27.61 25.25 19.73
N VAL A 343 28.82 25.80 19.66
CA VAL A 343 30.03 25.24 20.31
C VAL A 343 30.45 26.17 21.43
N PHE A 344 30.79 25.62 22.60
CA PHE A 344 31.14 26.40 23.78
C PHE A 344 32.12 25.64 24.68
N ARG A 345 32.63 26.32 25.71
CA ARG A 345 33.56 25.71 26.69
C ARG A 345 32.80 24.78 27.63
N ALA A 346 33.38 23.60 27.90
CA ALA A 346 32.79 22.65 28.82
C ALA A 346 32.78 23.18 30.26
N SER A 347 31.75 22.83 31.03
CA SER A 347 31.60 23.19 32.44
C SER A 347 31.96 22.01 33.34
N GLY A 348 32.85 22.18 34.31
CA GLY A 348 33.13 21.14 35.32
C GLY A 348 34.54 21.20 35.92
N ALA A 349 34.83 20.26 36.82
CA ALA A 349 36.16 20.09 37.41
C ALA A 349 37.15 19.65 36.33
N GLY A 350 37.97 20.59 35.84
CA GLY A 350 38.92 20.35 34.76
C GLY A 350 40.16 21.22 34.86
N GLY A 351 41.27 20.74 34.30
CA GLY A 351 42.52 21.51 34.21
C GLY A 351 42.47 22.59 33.13
N GLN A 352 43.65 23.12 32.78
CA GLN A 352 43.81 24.21 31.80
C GLN A 352 43.09 23.96 30.46
N HIS A 353 43.03 22.70 30.01
CA HIS A 353 42.36 22.28 28.78
C HIS A 353 40.85 22.60 28.77
N VAL A 354 40.16 22.49 29.90
CA VAL A 354 38.71 22.77 30.01
C VAL A 354 38.43 24.28 29.95
N ASN A 355 39.37 25.11 30.43
CA ASN A 355 39.21 26.57 30.43
C ASN A 355 39.52 27.23 29.08
N THR A 356 40.29 26.56 28.22
CA THR A 356 40.77 27.10 26.93
C THR A 356 40.13 26.46 25.71
N THR A 357 39.72 25.19 25.78
CA THR A 357 39.24 24.44 24.60
C THR A 357 37.71 24.40 24.55
N GLU A 358 37.14 24.72 23.39
CA GLU A 358 35.69 24.69 23.14
C GLU A 358 35.25 23.28 22.70
N SER A 359 35.23 22.34 23.64
CA SER A 359 34.89 20.95 23.37
C SER A 359 33.40 20.62 23.50
N ALA A 360 32.59 21.46 24.18
CA ALA A 360 31.16 21.20 24.40
C ALA A 360 30.32 21.61 23.18
N VAL A 361 29.35 20.79 22.81
CA VAL A 361 28.50 21.00 21.63
C VAL A 361 27.03 20.94 22.03
N ARG A 362 26.26 21.94 21.57
CA ARG A 362 24.80 21.99 21.64
C ARG A 362 24.25 22.04 20.24
N ILE A 363 23.30 21.17 19.95
CA ILE A 363 22.62 21.10 18.65
C ILE A 363 21.14 21.35 18.89
N THR A 364 20.58 22.28 18.13
CA THR A 364 19.16 22.63 18.15
C THR A 364 18.57 22.26 16.80
N HIS A 365 17.51 21.45 16.80
CA HIS A 365 16.69 21.22 15.61
C HIS A 365 15.70 22.38 15.47
N LEU A 366 15.88 23.22 14.47
CA LEU A 366 15.08 24.44 14.26
C LEU A 366 13.58 24.15 14.10
N PRO A 367 13.13 23.13 13.35
CA PRO A 367 11.70 22.85 13.14
C PRO A 367 10.98 22.43 14.42
N THR A 368 11.60 21.58 15.24
CA THR A 368 10.95 21.03 16.45
C THR A 368 11.31 21.79 17.73
N GLY A 369 12.29 22.70 17.68
CA GLY A 369 12.83 23.40 18.84
C GLY A 369 13.58 22.49 19.83
N LEU A 370 13.79 21.21 19.50
CA LEU A 370 14.46 20.26 20.40
C LEU A 370 15.96 20.54 20.43
N VAL A 371 16.51 20.59 21.64
CA VAL A 371 17.93 20.87 21.89
C VAL A 371 18.59 19.65 22.52
N ALA A 372 19.80 19.29 22.08
CA ALA A 372 20.66 18.29 22.73
C ALA A 372 22.05 18.88 22.97
N ALA A 373 22.56 18.80 24.20
CA ALA A 373 23.89 19.29 24.56
C ALA A 373 24.72 18.15 25.17
N VAL A 374 25.98 18.04 24.76
CA VAL A 374 26.92 16.99 25.21
C VAL A 374 28.29 17.61 25.45
N GLN A 375 28.94 17.21 26.55
CA GLN A 375 30.29 17.68 26.93
C GLN A 375 31.18 16.58 27.52
N ASP A 376 30.80 15.30 27.36
CA ASP A 376 31.44 14.17 28.05
C ASP A 376 32.88 13.91 27.58
N GLU A 377 33.14 14.05 26.28
CA GLU A 377 34.43 13.76 25.68
C GLU A 377 35.31 15.02 25.58
N ARG A 378 36.63 14.81 25.52
CA ARG A 378 37.58 15.90 25.25
C ARG A 378 37.50 16.41 23.81
N SER A 379 37.03 15.59 22.87
CA SER A 379 36.94 15.92 21.44
C SER A 379 35.57 16.48 21.05
N GLN A 380 35.58 17.66 20.42
CA GLN A 380 34.38 18.32 19.89
C GLN A 380 33.63 17.42 18.89
N HIS A 381 34.33 16.74 17.98
CA HIS A 381 33.69 15.89 16.96
C HIS A 381 32.96 14.70 17.57
N GLN A 382 33.52 14.12 18.65
CA GLN A 382 32.87 13.03 19.38
C GLN A 382 31.63 13.53 20.13
N ASN A 383 31.71 14.70 20.76
CA ASN A 383 30.55 15.32 21.40
C ASN A 383 29.46 15.68 20.38
N LYS A 384 29.83 16.19 19.19
CA LYS A 384 28.89 16.45 18.09
C LYS A 384 28.19 15.17 17.62
N ALA A 385 28.93 14.08 17.42
CA ALA A 385 28.34 12.80 17.01
C ALA A 385 27.37 12.24 18.06
N LYS A 386 27.72 12.32 19.35
CA LYS A 386 26.84 11.94 20.46
C LYS A 386 25.61 12.85 20.54
N ALA A 387 25.77 14.17 20.41
CA ALA A 387 24.67 15.13 20.42
C ALA A 387 23.70 14.88 19.26
N LEU A 388 24.19 14.59 18.05
CA LEU A 388 23.34 14.21 16.90
C LEU A 388 22.57 12.91 17.17
N LYS A 389 23.22 11.91 17.78
CA LYS A 389 22.56 10.64 18.14
C LYS A 389 21.44 10.86 19.16
N ILE A 390 21.67 11.68 20.18
CA ILE A 390 20.65 12.04 21.19
C ILE A 390 19.53 12.84 20.54
N LEU A 391 19.86 13.81 19.69
CA LEU A 391 18.87 14.64 19.00
C LEU A 391 17.97 13.79 18.10
N ARG A 392 18.54 12.89 17.29
CA ARG A 392 17.78 11.94 16.47
C ARG A 392 16.84 11.09 17.32
N ALA A 393 17.31 10.57 18.46
CA ALA A 393 16.47 9.80 19.37
C ALA A 393 15.31 10.64 19.94
N ARG A 394 15.56 11.90 20.32
CA ARG A 394 14.52 12.82 20.84
C ARG A 394 13.50 13.20 19.77
N VAL A 395 13.95 13.47 18.55
CA VAL A 395 13.07 13.80 17.42
C VAL A 395 12.20 12.59 17.07
N PHE A 396 12.80 11.40 16.96
CA PHE A 396 12.07 10.16 16.73
C PHE A 396 11.02 9.89 17.81
N ASP A 397 11.38 10.03 19.07
CA ASP A 397 10.47 9.86 20.21
C ASP A 397 9.32 10.88 20.20
N GLY A 398 9.58 12.13 19.82
CA GLY A 398 8.55 13.15 19.60
C GLY A 398 7.57 12.79 18.49
N MET A 399 8.07 12.43 17.30
CA MET A 399 7.25 12.02 16.16
C MET A 399 6.43 10.77 16.48
N ARG A 400 7.05 9.79 17.16
CA ARG A 400 6.38 8.58 17.61
C ARG A 400 5.23 8.91 18.56
N ARG A 401 5.44 9.75 19.56
CA ARG A 401 4.36 10.17 20.48
C ARG A 401 3.21 10.85 19.76
N GLN A 402 3.51 11.69 18.78
CA GLN A 402 2.47 12.36 17.99
C GLN A 402 1.63 11.35 17.19
N ARG A 403 2.28 10.43 16.47
CA ARG A 403 1.56 9.37 15.74
C ARG A 403 0.78 8.43 16.68
N ASP A 404 1.35 8.06 17.81
CA ASP A 404 0.67 7.23 18.81
C ASP A 404 -0.57 7.95 19.36
N ALA A 405 -0.50 9.28 19.55
CA ALA A 405 -1.64 10.09 19.95
C ALA A 405 -2.73 10.16 18.87
N GLU A 406 -2.36 10.40 17.61
CA GLU A 406 -3.29 10.40 16.46
C GLU A 406 -3.98 9.03 16.31
N ARG A 407 -3.22 7.94 16.38
CA ARG A 407 -3.75 6.57 16.37
C ARG A 407 -4.68 6.33 17.55
N HIS A 408 -4.31 6.77 18.74
CA HIS A 408 -5.15 6.63 19.92
C HIS A 408 -6.48 7.38 19.76
N SER A 409 -6.46 8.60 19.21
CA SER A 409 -7.69 9.35 18.93
C SER A 409 -8.57 8.64 17.91
N LEU A 410 -8.00 8.18 16.79
CA LEU A 410 -8.73 7.46 15.74
C LEU A 410 -9.34 6.16 16.29
N ARG A 411 -8.57 5.42 17.08
CA ARG A 411 -9.02 4.20 17.75
C ARG A 411 -10.16 4.51 18.72
N SER A 412 -10.04 5.55 19.54
CA SER A 412 -11.06 5.93 20.51
C SER A 412 -12.37 6.34 19.84
N SER A 413 -12.32 7.00 18.68
CA SER A 413 -13.53 7.34 17.92
C SER A 413 -14.23 6.12 17.32
N GLN A 414 -13.49 5.07 16.94
CA GLN A 414 -14.07 3.86 16.35
C GLN A 414 -14.65 2.89 17.38
N ILE A 415 -14.03 2.77 18.57
CA ILE A 415 -14.51 1.85 19.63
C ILE A 415 -15.82 2.34 20.24
N GLY A 416 -16.01 3.66 20.35
CA GLY A 416 -17.13 4.24 21.09
C GLY A 416 -17.09 3.86 22.58
N SER A 417 -18.27 3.63 23.18
CA SER A 417 -18.38 3.14 24.57
C SER A 417 -18.20 1.62 24.68
N GLY A 418 -18.23 0.89 23.57
CA GLY A 418 -18.26 -0.57 23.54
C GLY A 418 -19.57 -1.19 24.06
N ASP A 419 -20.59 -0.36 24.30
CA ASP A 419 -21.91 -0.81 24.76
C ASP A 419 -22.78 -1.35 23.60
N ARG A 420 -23.74 -2.21 23.94
CA ARG A 420 -24.70 -2.84 23.01
C ARG A 420 -25.60 -1.86 22.25
N SER A 421 -25.62 -0.59 22.68
CA SER A 421 -26.48 0.47 22.16
C SER A 421 -25.90 1.08 20.87
N GLU A 422 -24.58 1.14 20.74
CA GLU A 422 -23.84 1.74 19.61
C GLU A 422 -23.57 0.74 18.47
N ARG A 423 -24.56 -0.13 18.21
CA ARG A 423 -24.41 -1.25 17.27
C ARG A 423 -24.33 -0.76 15.82
N VAL A 424 -23.29 -1.15 15.10
CA VAL A 424 -23.24 -1.01 13.63
C VAL A 424 -23.93 -2.20 12.96
N ARG A 425 -23.77 -3.41 13.52
CA ARG A 425 -24.37 -4.64 13.00
C ARG A 425 -25.01 -5.48 14.09
N THR A 426 -26.09 -6.18 13.74
CA THR A 426 -26.70 -7.20 14.61
C THR A 426 -26.76 -8.55 13.91
N TYR A 427 -26.18 -9.55 14.57
CA TYR A 427 -26.20 -10.96 14.21
C TYR A 427 -27.30 -11.65 15.03
N ASN A 428 -28.42 -11.96 14.41
CA ASN A 428 -29.56 -12.62 15.05
C ASN A 428 -29.61 -14.08 14.63
N PHE A 429 -29.17 -14.97 15.53
CA PHE A 429 -29.13 -16.42 15.28
C PHE A 429 -30.53 -17.05 15.21
N PRO A 430 -31.48 -16.75 16.12
CA PRO A 430 -32.84 -17.31 16.04
C PRO A 430 -33.55 -17.07 14.71
N GLN A 431 -33.29 -15.93 14.07
CA GLN A 431 -33.88 -15.56 12.77
C GLN A 431 -32.92 -15.77 11.58
N SER A 432 -31.72 -16.32 11.84
CA SER A 432 -30.64 -16.52 10.85
C SER A 432 -30.43 -15.30 9.93
N ARG A 433 -30.33 -14.10 10.52
CA ARG A 433 -30.15 -12.85 9.77
C ARG A 433 -29.08 -11.95 10.36
N VAL A 434 -28.49 -11.15 9.50
CA VAL A 434 -27.53 -10.11 9.85
C VAL A 434 -28.03 -8.79 9.28
N SER A 435 -28.15 -7.77 10.13
CA SER A 435 -28.61 -6.44 9.74
C SER A 435 -27.55 -5.40 10.07
N ASP A 436 -27.18 -4.58 9.08
CA ASP A 436 -26.37 -3.38 9.28
C ASP A 436 -27.30 -2.17 9.48
N HIS A 437 -27.14 -1.44 10.59
CA HIS A 437 -28.05 -0.37 11.00
C HIS A 437 -27.67 0.98 10.37
N ARG A 438 -26.53 1.08 9.68
CA ARG A 438 -26.11 2.32 9.00
C ARG A 438 -26.88 2.53 7.71
N VAL A 439 -27.04 1.45 6.93
CA VAL A 439 -27.76 1.44 5.64
C VAL A 439 -29.09 0.69 5.70
N ASN A 440 -29.44 0.12 6.86
CA ASN A 440 -30.64 -0.70 7.08
C ASN A 440 -30.76 -1.93 6.16
N VAL A 441 -29.63 -2.41 5.62
CA VAL A 441 -29.57 -3.62 4.80
C VAL A 441 -29.61 -4.85 5.70
N THR A 442 -30.44 -5.83 5.33
CA THR A 442 -30.57 -7.11 6.04
C THR A 442 -30.32 -8.26 5.10
N VAL A 443 -29.41 -9.14 5.48
CA VAL A 443 -29.04 -10.35 4.73
C VAL A 443 -29.41 -11.59 5.55
N PHE A 444 -29.92 -12.62 4.88
CA PHE A 444 -30.30 -13.90 5.50
C PHE A 444 -29.22 -14.96 5.27
N GLY A 445 -29.03 -15.85 6.24
CA GLY A 445 -28.02 -16.92 6.19
C GLY A 445 -26.79 -16.60 7.03
N ILE A 446 -26.93 -16.68 8.36
CA ILE A 446 -25.86 -16.32 9.29
C ILE A 446 -24.61 -17.22 9.14
N GLU A 447 -24.77 -18.49 8.80
CA GLU A 447 -23.66 -19.42 8.59
C GLU A 447 -22.82 -19.02 7.37
N ARG A 448 -23.48 -18.62 6.28
CA ARG A 448 -22.80 -18.10 5.08
C ARG A 448 -22.09 -16.78 5.36
N MET A 449 -22.69 -15.92 6.20
CA MET A 449 -22.01 -14.71 6.67
C MET A 449 -20.73 -15.04 7.46
N LEU A 450 -20.80 -15.97 8.42
CA LEU A 450 -19.63 -16.40 9.21
C LEU A 450 -18.60 -17.20 8.40
N ASN A 451 -18.97 -17.68 7.22
CA ASN A 451 -18.05 -18.24 6.24
C ASN A 451 -17.35 -17.18 5.37
N GLY A 452 -17.82 -15.93 5.41
CA GLY A 452 -17.28 -14.81 4.66
C GLY A 452 -17.95 -14.56 3.30
N ASP A 453 -18.88 -15.42 2.86
CA ASP A 453 -19.46 -15.38 1.51
C ASP A 453 -20.36 -14.16 1.28
N LEU A 454 -21.08 -13.73 2.31
CA LEU A 454 -22.11 -12.68 2.23
C LEU A 454 -21.62 -11.32 2.73
N LEU A 455 -20.36 -11.22 3.17
CA LEU A 455 -19.85 -9.97 3.73
C LEU A 455 -19.79 -8.87 2.66
N ASP A 456 -19.45 -9.24 1.44
CA ASP A 456 -19.33 -8.31 0.32
C ASP A 456 -20.65 -7.59 0.01
N GLU A 457 -21.81 -8.26 0.12
CA GLU A 457 -23.11 -7.62 -0.14
C GLU A 457 -23.37 -6.44 0.81
N ILE A 458 -22.99 -6.57 2.08
CA ILE A 458 -23.14 -5.50 3.07
C ILE A 458 -22.10 -4.40 2.83
N VAL A 459 -20.85 -4.79 2.55
CA VAL A 459 -19.76 -3.85 2.31
C VAL A 459 -20.01 -3.01 1.07
N ASP A 460 -20.46 -3.62 -0.03
CA ASP A 460 -20.77 -2.92 -1.29
C ASP A 460 -21.90 -1.90 -1.08
N ALA A 461 -22.94 -2.24 -0.32
CA ALA A 461 -24.00 -1.29 0.02
C ALA A 461 -23.49 -0.10 0.85
N LEU A 462 -22.53 -0.33 1.76
CA LEU A 462 -21.90 0.74 2.55
C LEU A 462 -20.96 1.61 1.71
N VAL A 463 -20.27 1.04 0.73
CA VAL A 463 -19.45 1.78 -0.24
C VAL A 463 -20.34 2.72 -1.06
N VAL A 464 -21.48 2.24 -1.54
CA VAL A 464 -22.44 3.07 -2.30
C VAL A 464 -23.00 4.20 -1.43
N ASP A 465 -23.32 3.93 -0.15
CA ASP A 465 -23.77 4.95 0.80
C ASP A 465 -22.68 6.02 1.08
N GLU A 466 -21.41 5.62 1.26
CA GLU A 466 -20.28 6.55 1.40
C GLU A 466 -20.12 7.41 0.14
N GLN A 467 -20.17 6.81 -1.05
CA GLN A 467 -20.09 7.53 -2.32
C GLN A 467 -21.23 8.53 -2.48
N ASN A 468 -22.47 8.14 -2.16
CA ASN A 468 -23.62 9.04 -2.26
C ASN A 468 -23.48 10.23 -1.30
N ARG A 469 -23.00 10.01 -0.07
CA ARG A 469 -22.72 11.11 0.89
C ARG A 469 -21.62 12.05 0.39
N LEU A 470 -20.59 11.53 -0.26
CA LEU A 470 -19.54 12.35 -0.86
C LEU A 470 -20.07 13.18 -2.02
N LEU A 471 -20.98 12.63 -2.84
CA LEU A 471 -21.66 13.37 -3.91
C LEU A 471 -22.51 14.50 -3.34
N GLU A 472 -23.32 14.23 -2.31
CA GLU A 472 -24.14 15.25 -1.63
C GLU A 472 -23.31 16.39 -1.01
N GLN A 473 -22.05 16.14 -0.63
CA GLN A 473 -21.15 17.17 -0.09
C GLN A 473 -20.51 18.04 -1.19
N LEU A 474 -20.51 17.56 -2.43
CA LEU A 474 -19.93 18.24 -3.59
C LEU A 474 -20.97 19.05 -4.38
N GLU A 475 -22.25 18.66 -4.32
CA GLU A 475 -23.40 19.46 -4.77
C GLU A 475 -23.63 20.70 -3.88
#